data_AF-A0A3D2P9V9-F1
#
_entry.id   AF-A0A3D2P9V9-F1
#
_cell.length_a   1.000
_cell.length_b   1.000
_cell.length_c   1.000
_cell.angle_alpha   90.00
_cell.angle_beta   90.00
_cell.angle_gamma   90.00
#
_symmetry.space_group_name_H-M   'P 1'
#
loop_
_entity.id
_entity.type
_entity.pdbx_description
1 polymer ?
#
loop_
_entity_poly.entity_id
_entity_poly.type
_entity_poly.pdbx_seq_one_letter_code
_entity_poly.pdbx_strand_id
1 'polypeptide(L)'
;LTQEELAEKVGITGNFIGHIERGDKKASLDTLINLADALEIPIGNLFSEVKYEPKKEDLLLKKLVSTVRDKEPTDKKLILKLAKLVLKKK
;
A
#
# COMPACT_ATOMS: atom_id res chain seq x y z
N LEU A 1 -1.50 -1.22 -6.66
CA LEU A 1 -0.74 -0.89 -7.87
C LEU A 1 0.59 -1.62 -7.78
N THR A 2 0.86 -2.56 -8.66
CA THR A 2 2.19 -3.15 -8.84
C THR A 2 3.08 -2.18 -9.64
N GLN A 3 4.39 -2.46 -9.70
CA GLN A 3 5.31 -1.66 -10.53
C GLN A 3 4.94 -1.76 -12.02
N GLU A 4 4.52 -2.94 -12.47
CA GLU A 4 4.06 -3.18 -13.84
C GLU A 4 2.79 -2.39 -14.14
N GLU A 5 1.79 -2.41 -13.25
CA GLU A 5 0.56 -1.62 -13.41
C GLU A 5 0.84 -0.11 -13.42
N LEU A 6 1.80 0.37 -12.61
CA LEU A 6 2.21 1.77 -12.63
C LEU A 6 2.94 2.14 -13.92
N ALA A 7 3.86 1.28 -14.36
CA ALA A 7 4.62 1.49 -15.58
C ALA A 7 3.70 1.57 -16.81
N GLU A 8 2.71 0.68 -16.89
CA GLU A 8 1.68 0.69 -17.94
C GLU A 8 0.90 2.01 -17.94
N LYS A 9 0.43 2.46 -16.76
CA LYS A 9 -0.28 3.74 -16.64
C LYS A 9 0.54 4.95 -17.09
N VAL A 10 1.84 4.94 -16.83
CA VAL A 10 2.76 6.06 -17.14
C VAL A 10 3.33 5.96 -18.56
N GLY A 11 3.16 4.81 -19.24
CA GLY A 11 3.72 4.57 -20.57
C GLY A 11 5.24 4.29 -20.57
N ILE A 12 5.75 3.69 -19.49
CA ILE A 12 7.16 3.28 -19.35
C ILE A 12 7.27 1.78 -19.05
N THR A 13 8.49 1.26 -19.01
CA THR A 13 8.69 -0.16 -18.67
C THR A 13 8.76 -0.36 -17.16
N GLY A 14 8.27 -1.51 -16.66
CA GLY A 14 8.41 -1.87 -15.24
C GLY A 14 9.88 -1.87 -14.78
N ASN A 15 10.79 -2.29 -15.67
CA ASN A 15 12.22 -2.25 -15.39
C ASN A 15 12.74 -0.81 -15.19
N PHE A 16 12.20 0.16 -15.93
CA PHE A 16 12.53 1.58 -15.75
C PHE A 16 12.00 2.13 -14.42
N ILE A 17 10.78 1.76 -14.00
CA ILE A 17 10.27 2.07 -12.65
C ILE A 17 11.24 1.58 -11.58
N GLY A 18 11.67 0.31 -11.67
CA GLY A 18 12.61 -0.26 -10.70
C GLY A 18 13.95 0.49 -10.65
N HIS A 19 14.45 0.96 -11.79
CA HIS A 19 15.66 1.79 -11.84
C HIS A 19 15.45 3.19 -11.22
N ILE A 20 14.27 3.78 -11.36
CA ILE A 20 13.93 5.07 -10.73
C ILE A 20 13.88 4.91 -9.22
N GLU A 21 13.19 3.89 -8.71
CA GLU A 21 13.02 3.66 -7.27
C GLU A 21 14.33 3.37 -6.54
N ARG A 22 15.27 2.66 -7.18
CA ARG A 22 16.62 2.40 -6.63
C ARG A 22 17.59 3.58 -6.82
N GLY A 23 17.22 4.58 -7.61
CA GLY A 23 18.09 5.69 -7.96
C GLY A 23 19.17 5.36 -9.00
N ASP A 24 19.07 4.22 -9.69
CA ASP A 24 20.02 3.78 -10.74
C ASP A 24 19.94 4.66 -11.99
N LYS A 25 18.74 5.19 -12.31
CA LYS A 25 18.51 6.08 -13.45
C LYS A 25 17.69 7.30 -13.05
N LYS A 26 17.97 8.42 -13.70
CA LYS A 26 17.18 9.66 -13.57
C LYS A 26 15.99 9.63 -14.53
N ALA A 27 14.82 9.95 -14.02
CA ALA A 27 13.63 10.20 -14.83
C ALA A 27 13.62 11.63 -15.39
N SER A 28 12.95 11.85 -16.52
CA SER A 28 12.68 13.22 -17.00
C SER A 28 11.63 13.90 -16.12
N LEU A 29 11.55 15.24 -16.18
CA LEU A 29 10.50 15.99 -15.48
C LEU A 29 9.10 15.54 -15.91
N ASP A 30 8.87 15.32 -17.20
CA ASP A 30 7.59 14.83 -17.72
C ASP A 30 7.25 13.44 -17.16
N THR A 31 8.24 12.56 -17.02
CA THR A 31 8.03 11.24 -16.41
C THR A 31 7.64 11.37 -14.94
N LEU A 32 8.25 12.31 -14.21
CA LEU A 32 7.93 12.57 -12.81
C LEU A 32 6.53 13.18 -12.63
N ILE A 33 6.10 14.07 -13.55
CA ILE A 33 4.73 14.60 -13.59
C ILE A 33 3.75 13.44 -13.82
N ASN A 34 3.96 12.63 -14.85
CA ASN A 34 3.09 11.50 -15.16
C ASN A 34 3.03 10.48 -14.02
N LEU A 35 4.14 10.25 -13.31
CA LEU A 35 4.18 9.40 -12.12
C LEU A 35 3.32 9.97 -10.99
N ALA A 36 3.45 11.26 -10.69
CA ALA A 36 2.67 11.93 -9.65
C ALA A 36 1.17 11.87 -9.98
N ASP A 37 0.79 12.12 -11.23
CA ASP A 37 -0.59 12.05 -11.71
C ASP A 37 -1.14 10.62 -11.61
N ALA A 38 -0.38 9.60 -12.04
CA ALA A 38 -0.79 8.20 -11.97
C ALA A 38 -0.93 7.67 -10.52
N LEU A 39 -0.19 8.27 -9.58
CA LEU A 39 -0.24 7.98 -8.15
C LEU A 39 -1.26 8.87 -7.40
N GLU A 40 -1.90 9.83 -8.09
CA GLU A 40 -2.88 10.76 -7.53
C GLU A 40 -2.32 11.58 -6.35
N ILE A 41 -1.06 12.02 -6.45
CA ILE A 41 -0.40 12.84 -5.42
C ILE A 41 0.18 14.14 -6.02
N PRO A 42 0.33 15.20 -5.22
CA PRO A 42 1.11 16.36 -5.64
C PRO A 42 2.55 15.97 -5.97
N ILE A 43 3.13 16.52 -7.06
CA ILE A 43 4.50 16.19 -7.49
C ILE A 43 5.55 16.41 -6.39
N GLY A 44 5.36 17.39 -5.51
CA GLY A 44 6.25 17.65 -4.38
C GLY A 44 6.37 16.46 -3.41
N ASN A 45 5.35 15.59 -3.35
CA ASN A 45 5.37 14.42 -2.48
C ASN A 45 6.38 13.36 -2.95
N LEU A 46 6.75 13.32 -4.23
CA LEU A 46 7.81 12.44 -4.74
C LEU A 46 9.18 12.73 -4.11
N PHE A 47 9.37 13.94 -3.58
CA PHE A 47 10.64 14.41 -2.99
C PHE A 47 10.53 14.64 -1.49
N SER A 48 9.38 14.33 -0.90
CA SER A 48 9.20 14.44 0.55
C SER A 48 10.12 13.46 1.27
N GLU A 49 10.75 13.89 2.37
CA GLU A 49 11.47 12.98 3.26
C GLU A 49 10.47 12.04 3.93
N VAL A 50 10.16 10.93 3.25
CA VAL A 50 9.38 9.86 3.85
C VAL A 50 10.33 9.07 4.73
N LYS A 51 10.22 9.22 6.05
CA LYS A 51 10.69 8.16 6.95
C LYS A 51 9.84 6.94 6.65
N TYR A 52 10.30 6.10 5.73
CA TYR A 52 9.73 4.79 5.50
C TYR A 52 9.99 3.97 6.76
N GLU A 53 9.07 4.07 7.71
CA GLU A 53 8.93 3.08 8.75
C GLU A 53 8.14 1.93 8.13
N PRO A 54 8.77 0.81 7.74
CA PRO A 54 7.99 -0.36 7.38
C PRO A 54 7.07 -0.63 8.56
N LYS A 55 5.75 -0.60 8.33
CA LYS A 55 4.79 -0.98 9.36
C LYS A 55 5.25 -2.33 9.86
N LYS A 56 5.65 -2.44 11.14
CA LYS A 56 5.89 -3.74 11.77
C LYS A 56 4.66 -4.56 11.44
N GLU A 57 4.85 -5.59 10.63
CA GLU A 57 3.73 -6.40 10.17
C GLU A 57 3.11 -6.99 11.43
N ASP A 58 1.90 -6.55 11.75
CA ASP A 58 1.18 -7.10 12.88
C ASP A 58 0.72 -8.50 12.47
N LEU A 59 1.60 -9.48 12.72
CA LEU A 59 1.39 -10.88 12.38
C LEU A 59 0.12 -11.41 13.05
N LEU A 60 -0.27 -10.87 14.22
CA LEU A 60 -1.51 -11.23 14.90
C LEU A 60 -2.72 -10.69 14.14
N LEU A 61 -2.67 -9.44 13.68
CA LEU A 61 -3.74 -8.86 12.85
C LEU A 61 -3.86 -9.61 11.52
N LYS A 62 -2.75 -9.92 10.86
CA LYS A 62 -2.73 -10.70 9.62
C LYS A 62 -3.35 -12.07 9.82
N LYS A 63 -2.97 -12.76 10.91
CA LYS A 63 -3.55 -14.05 11.28
C LYS A 63 -5.05 -13.93 11.54
N LEU A 64 -5.48 -12.94 12.33
CA LEU A 64 -6.89 -12.69 12.62
C LEU A 64 -7.71 -12.45 11.35
N VAL A 65 -7.24 -11.58 10.46
CA VAL A 65 -7.90 -11.30 9.18
C VAL A 65 -8.00 -12.57 8.34
N SER A 66 -6.91 -13.35 8.23
CA SER A 66 -6.92 -14.59 7.46
C SER A 66 -7.90 -15.64 8.01
N THR A 67 -8.02 -15.76 9.34
CA THR A 67 -8.95 -16.69 9.98
C THR A 67 -10.42 -16.28 9.78
N VAL A 68 -10.71 -14.99 9.71
CA VAL A 68 -12.08 -14.45 9.64
C VAL A 68 -12.55 -14.22 8.20
N ARG A 69 -11.64 -14.03 7.24
CA ARG A 69 -11.92 -13.64 5.84
C ARG A 69 -12.99 -14.51 5.19
N ASP A 70 -12.87 -15.81 5.29
CA ASP A 70 -13.72 -16.78 4.57
C ASP A 70 -14.87 -17.33 5.43
N LYS A 71 -15.24 -16.61 6.50
CA LYS A 71 -16.37 -16.97 7.37
C LYS A 71 -17.68 -16.30 6.95
N GLU A 72 -18.78 -16.93 7.33
CA GLU A 72 -20.12 -16.43 7.06
C GLU A 72 -20.38 -15.07 7.74
N PRO A 73 -21.27 -14.22 7.17
CA PRO A 73 -21.59 -12.92 7.75
C PRO A 73 -22.10 -13.00 9.19
N THR A 74 -22.79 -14.07 9.57
CA THR A 74 -23.27 -14.33 10.93
C THR A 74 -22.11 -14.53 11.91
N ASP A 75 -21.13 -15.35 11.53
CA ASP A 75 -19.93 -15.62 12.34
C ASP A 75 -19.07 -14.36 12.48
N LYS A 76 -18.87 -13.62 11.38
CA LYS A 76 -18.16 -12.33 11.39
C LYS A 76 -18.80 -11.35 12.38
N LYS A 77 -20.14 -11.24 12.39
CA LYS A 77 -20.88 -10.39 13.33
C LYS A 77 -20.70 -10.85 14.77
N LEU A 78 -20.74 -12.15 15.05
CA LEU A 78 -20.53 -12.71 16.38
C LEU A 78 -19.10 -12.42 16.88
N ILE A 79 -18.09 -12.69 16.06
CA ILE A 79 -16.68 -12.42 16.36
C ILE A 79 -16.48 -10.93 16.67
N LEU A 80 -17.06 -10.04 15.86
CA LEU A 80 -16.99 -8.59 16.10
C LEU A 80 -17.64 -8.20 17.43
N LYS A 81 -18.77 -8.81 17.79
CA LYS A 81 -19.44 -8.57 19.08
C LYS A 81 -18.56 -9.02 20.25
N LEU A 82 -17.93 -10.19 20.16
CA LEU A 82 -17.01 -10.69 21.17
C LEU A 82 -15.78 -9.80 21.33
N ALA A 83 -15.16 -9.40 20.21
CA ALA A 83 -14.03 -8.47 20.22
C ALA A 83 -14.37 -7.16 20.94
N LYS A 84 -15.54 -6.57 20.62
CA LYS A 84 -16.03 -5.36 21.31
C LYS A 84 -16.25 -5.57 22.81
N LEU A 85 -16.73 -6.74 23.23
CA LEU A 85 -16.91 -7.06 24.66
C LEU A 85 -15.58 -7.16 25.40
N VAL A 86 -14.57 -7.81 24.79
CA VAL A 86 -13.22 -7.92 25.37
C VAL A 86 -12.57 -6.54 25.49
N LEU A 87 -12.69 -5.71 24.46
CA LEU A 87 -12.12 -4.35 24.45
C LEU A 87 -12.78 -3.40 25.44
N LYS A 88 -14.06 -3.59 25.79
CA LYS A 88 -14.75 -2.82 26.83
C LYS A 88 -14.40 -3.22 28.27
N LYS A 89 -13.76 -4.38 28.47
CA LYS A 89 -13.35 -4.87 29.79
C LYS A 89 -11.92 -4.46 30.18
N LYS A 90 -11.16 -3.88 29.26
CA LYS A 90 -9.91 -3.16 29.54
C LYS A 90 -10.23 -1.69 29.76
#